data_AF-A0A967M912-F1
#
_entry.id   AF-A0A967M912-F1
#
_cell.length_a   1.000
_cell.length_b   1.000
_cell.length_c   1.000
_cell.angle_alpha   90.00
_cell.angle_beta   90.00
_cell.angle_gamma   90.00
#
_symmetry.space_group_name_H-M   'P 1'
#
loop_
_entity.id
_entity.type
_entity.pdbx_description
1 polymer ?
#
loop_
_entity_poly.entity_id
_entity_poly.type
_entity_poly.pdbx_seq_one_letter_code
_entity_poly.pdbx_strand_id
1 'polypeptide(L)' 'LTHVRNPGAAFGLFATAPRDVRLIFFIGISVVAIGIIISFFYRLAPGDRLSALALGFILGGALGNLVDRVRYGEVVD' A
#
# COMPACT_ATOMS: atom_id res chain seq x y z
N LEU A 1 -6.52 13.06 -19.58
CA LEU A 1 -5.46 12.87 -18.57
C LEU A 1 -5.59 14.00 -17.57
N THR A 2 -6.00 13.69 -16.34
CA THR A 2 -6.10 14.66 -15.23
C THR A 2 -5.19 14.19 -14.13
N HIS A 3 -4.20 14.99 -13.77
CA HIS A 3 -3.23 14.71 -12.72
C HIS A 3 -3.83 15.12 -11.38
N VAL A 4 -4.19 14.14 -10.54
CA VAL A 4 -4.81 14.36 -9.24
C VAL A 4 -3.83 13.95 -8.16
N ARG A 5 -3.17 14.92 -7.53
CA ARG A 5 -2.36 14.64 -6.33
C ARG A 5 -3.31 14.37 -5.17
N ASN A 6 -3.31 13.14 -4.66
CA ASN A 6 -4.04 12.79 -3.45
C ASN A 6 -3.07 12.83 -2.26
N PRO A 7 -2.98 13.95 -1.52
CA PRO A 7 -2.16 14.00 -0.32
C PRO A 7 -2.68 13.05 0.77
N GLY A 8 -3.98 12.71 0.77
CA GLY A 8 -4.62 11.82 1.75
C GLY A 8 -4.70 10.35 1.31
N ALA A 9 -5.35 9.51 2.12
CA ALA A 9 -5.80 8.19 1.67
C ALA A 9 -7.03 8.31 0.74
N ALA A 10 -7.61 7.16 0.34
CA ALA A 10 -8.92 7.13 -0.28
C ALA A 10 -9.92 8.00 0.49
N PHE A 11 -10.73 8.78 -0.23
CA PHE A 11 -11.78 9.67 0.30
C PHE A 11 -11.29 10.84 1.18
N GLY A 12 -10.03 11.26 1.09
CA GLY A 12 -9.53 12.43 1.82
C GLY A 12 -9.25 12.20 3.30
N LEU A 13 -9.23 10.93 3.75
CA LEU A 13 -8.85 10.57 5.12
C LEU A 13 -7.42 11.05 5.41
N PHE A 14 -7.25 11.71 6.56
CA PHE A 14 -6.00 12.35 7.01
C PHE A 14 -5.48 13.50 6.12
N ALA A 15 -6.30 14.08 5.23
CA ALA A 15 -5.87 15.20 4.39
C ALA A 15 -5.45 16.44 5.22
N THR A 16 -6.08 16.67 6.38
CA THR A 16 -5.79 17.79 7.30
C THR A 16 -4.69 17.48 8.33
N ALA A 17 -4.21 16.24 8.40
CA ALA A 17 -3.14 15.87 9.32
C ALA A 17 -1.79 16.46 8.86
N PRO A 18 -0.86 16.74 9.79
CA PRO A 18 0.49 17.14 9.45
C PRO A 18 1.12 16.13 8.48
N ARG A 19 1.83 16.64 7.47
CA ARG A 19 2.44 15.82 6.40
C ARG A 19 3.27 14.66 6.94
N ASP A 20 4.07 14.91 7.97
CA ASP A 20 4.97 13.91 8.54
C ASP A 20 4.21 12.81 9.28
N VAL A 21 3.16 13.18 10.04
CA VAL A 21 2.28 12.22 10.71
C VAL A 21 1.61 11.31 9.70
N ARG A 22 1.10 11.90 8.62
CA ARG A 22 0.44 11.17 7.54
C ARG A 22 1.39 10.21 6.83
N LEU A 23 2.62 10.66 6.56
CA LEU A 23 3.63 9.82 5.92
C LEU A 23 4.04 8.63 6.78
N ILE A 24 4.37 8.88 8.04
CA ILE A 24 4.75 7.83 9.00
C ILE A 24 3.60 6.82 9.15
N PHE A 25 2.36 7.31 9.27
CA PHE A 25 1.18 6.46 9.39
C PHE A 25 0.99 5.56 8.17
N PHE A 26 1.01 6.11 6.96
CA PHE A 26 0.79 5.30 5.76
C PHE A 26 1.95 4.36 5.46
N ILE A 27 3.20 4.78 5.67
CA ILE A 27 4.35 3.89 5.57
C ILE A 27 4.21 2.73 6.57
N GLY A 28 3.87 3.03 7.84
CA GLY A 28 3.66 2.03 8.88
C GLY A 28 2.56 1.02 8.51
N ILE A 29 1.39 1.50 8.09
CA ILE A 29 0.29 0.62 7.64
C ILE A 29 0.69 -0.22 6.43
N SER A 30 1.37 0.37 5.44
CA SER A 30 1.83 -0.37 4.26
C SER A 30 2.78 -1.50 4.64
N VAL A 31 3.75 -1.24 5.52
CA VAL A 31 4.69 -2.27 6.01
C VAL A 31 3.95 -3.39 6.74
N VAL A 32 3.01 -3.05 7.64
CA VAL A 32 2.20 -4.04 8.36
C VAL A 32 1.35 -4.87 7.39
N ALA A 33 0.69 -4.24 6.43
CA ALA A 33 -0.14 -4.92 5.44
C ALA A 33 0.70 -5.87 4.57
N ILE A 34 1.88 -5.44 4.11
CA ILE A 34 2.83 -6.28 3.38
C ILE A 34 3.23 -7.50 4.21
N GLY A 35 3.56 -7.32 5.50
CA GLY A 35 3.88 -8.43 6.41
C GLY A 35 2.74 -9.45 6.55
N ILE A 36 1.50 -8.96 6.66
CA ILE A 36 0.30 -9.82 6.70
C ILE A 36 0.12 -10.58 5.38
N ILE A 37 0.26 -9.90 4.24
CA ILE A 37 0.12 -10.52 2.91
C ILE A 37 1.17 -11.62 2.72
N ILE A 38 2.43 -11.37 3.09
CA ILE A 38 3.51 -12.35 3.03
C ILE A 38 3.22 -13.54 3.96
N SER A 39 2.75 -13.28 5.19
CA SER A 39 2.36 -14.34 6.13
C SER A 39 1.24 -15.21 5.57
N PHE A 40 0.21 -14.61 4.94
CA PHE A 40 -0.82 -15.36 4.25
C PHE A 40 -0.28 -16.13 3.07
N PHE A 41 0.61 -15.54 2.27
CA PHE A 41 1.24 -16.20 1.13
C PHE A 41 1.91 -17.52 1.51
N TYR A 42 2.64 -17.54 2.64
CA TYR A 42 3.28 -18.77 3.15
C TYR A 42 2.31 -19.80 3.74
N ARG A 43 1.06 -19.41 4.02
CA ARG A 43 0.03 -20.30 4.56
C ARG A 43 -0.90 -20.88 3.50
N LEU A 44 -0.70 -20.55 2.21
CA LEU A 44 -1.53 -21.10 1.15
C LEU A 44 -1.40 -22.62 1.05
N ALA A 45 -2.52 -23.28 0.79
CA ALA A 45 -2.52 -24.69 0.46
C ALA A 45 -1.73 -24.93 -0.85
N PRO A 46 -0.95 -26.01 -0.93
CA PRO A 46 -0.28 -26.40 -2.16
C PRO A 46 -1.30 -26.54 -3.31
N GLY A 47 -1.09 -25.80 -4.39
CA GLY A 47 -1.97 -25.84 -5.56
C GLY A 47 -3.00 -24.70 -5.66
N ASP A 48 -3.15 -23.86 -4.63
CA ASP A 48 -4.01 -22.68 -4.69
C ASP A 48 -3.35 -21.52 -5.46
N ARG A 49 -3.22 -21.72 -6.78
CA ARG A 49 -2.55 -20.78 -7.69
C ARG A 49 -3.32 -19.47 -7.85
N LEU A 50 -4.65 -19.50 -7.72
CA LEU A 50 -5.48 -18.30 -7.89
C LEU A 50 -5.28 -17.33 -6.73
N SER A 51 -5.32 -17.83 -5.50
CA SER A 51 -5.03 -17.00 -4.32
C SER A 51 -3.58 -16.50 -4.33
N ALA A 52 -2.63 -17.32 -4.78
CA ALA A 52 -1.23 -16.89 -4.92
C ALA A 52 -1.08 -15.72 -5.91
N LEU A 53 -1.76 -15.79 -7.06
CA LEU A 53 -1.79 -14.71 -8.05
C LEU A 53 -2.47 -13.45 -7.50
N ALA A 54 -3.63 -13.60 -6.86
CA ALA A 54 -4.35 -12.48 -6.26
C ALA A 54 -3.51 -11.75 -5.19
N LEU A 55 -2.88 -12.51 -4.28
CA LEU A 55 -1.98 -11.95 -3.28
C LEU A 55 -0.74 -11.30 -3.93
N GLY A 56 -0.22 -11.86 -5.02
CA GLY A 56 0.87 -11.25 -5.80
C GLY A 56 0.50 -9.88 -6.36
N PHE A 57 -0.70 -9.72 -6.92
CA PHE A 57 -1.18 -8.42 -7.41
C PHE A 57 -1.36 -7.41 -6.27
N ILE A 58 -1.96 -7.83 -5.15
CA ILE A 58 -2.15 -6.97 -3.99
C ILE A 58 -0.79 -6.54 -3.41
N LEU A 59 0.16 -7.48 -3.29
CA LEU A 59 1.51 -7.22 -2.80
C LEU A 59 2.26 -6.23 -3.71
N GLY A 60 2.19 -6.41 -5.03
CA GLY A 60 2.79 -5.52 -6.01
C GLY A 60 2.26 -4.09 -5.90
N GLY A 61 0.93 -3.93 -5.81
CA GLY A 61 0.30 -2.62 -5.59
C GLY A 61 0.70 -1.98 -4.25
N ALA A 62 0.74 -2.76 -3.17
CA ALA A 62 1.16 -2.28 -1.86
C ALA A 62 2.64 -1.82 -1.83
N LEU A 63 3.52 -2.56 -2.51
CA LEU A 63 4.94 -2.20 -2.64
C LEU A 63 5.13 -0.94 -3.48
N GLY A 64 4.45 -0.79 -4.61
CA GLY A 64 4.50 0.43 -5.44
C GLY A 64 4.08 1.67 -4.64
N ASN A 65 2.93 1.56 -3.96
CA ASN A 65 2.40 2.58 -3.08
C ASN A 65 3.32 2.97 -1.90
N LEU A 66 4.09 2.00 -1.38
CA LEU A 66 5.08 2.25 -0.33
C LEU A 66 6.30 2.97 -0.91
N VAL A 67 6.80 2.53 -2.07
CA VAL A 67 7.94 3.15 -2.76
C VAL A 67 7.64 4.60 -3.10
N ASP A 68 6.45 4.90 -3.62
CA ASP A 68 6.04 6.26 -3.95
C ASP A 68 6.02 7.16 -2.70
N ARG A 69 5.44 6.67 -1.60
CA ARG A 69 5.42 7.40 -0.32
C ARG A 69 6.81 7.64 0.25
N VAL A 70 7.74 6.68 0.13
CA VAL A 70 9.12 6.85 0.61
C VAL A 70 9.90 7.84 -0.26
N ARG A 71 9.71 7.81 -1.59
CA ARG A 71 10.48 8.65 -2.53
C ARG A 71 9.91 10.07 -2.67
N TYR A 72 8.60 10.19 -2.77
CA TYR A 72 7.92 11.44 -3.12
C TYR A 72 7.11 12.01 -1.96
N GLY A 73 6.85 11.23 -0.91
CA GLY A 73 6.02 11.66 0.20
C GLY A 73 4.52 11.68 -0.12
N GLU A 74 4.12 11.08 -1.23
CA GLU A 74 2.74 10.92 -1.69
C GLU A 74 2.67 9.77 -2.70
N VAL A 75 1.46 9.31 -3.04
CA VAL A 75 1.24 8.37 -4.16
C VAL A 75 1.08 9.18 -5.43
N VAL A 76 1.65 8.69 -6.53
CA VAL A 76 1.51 9.30 -7.85
C VAL A 76 0.37 8.58 -8.58
N ASP A 77 -0.81 9.21 -8.60
CA ASP A 77 -2.03 8.73 -9.28
C ASP A 77 -2.41 9.60 -10.50
#